data_AF-C9ZJI7-F1
#
_entry.id   AF-C9ZJI7-F1
#
_cell.length_a   1.000
_cell.length_b   1.000
_cell.length_c   1.000
_cell.angle_alpha   90.00
_cell.angle_beta   90.00
_cell.angle_gamma   90.00
#
_symmetry.space_group_name_H-M   'P 1'
#
loop_
_entity.id
_entity.type
_entity.pdbx_description
1 polymer ?
#
loop_
_entity_poly.entity_id
_entity_poly.type
_entity_poly.pdbx_seq_one_letter_code
_entity_poly.pdbx_strand_id
1 'polypeptide(L)'
;MLRACGVLQLRARPKTVCVEPGSNRLPEALVVEKARDIFGRPEFPGKRVLHNWRFFIKAGKAATGPPVGQEFSKLGLKAMDFAKVFNDRTKPHFKEDVELIVRIQVYFDKSYLFTIEPPPTAWFILRALRKKRRETGPVPLRGHYCALMTLEMAYEIAKMKPLCWGRPEYPLLETRVRRVVGQARRMGVCFIGVDTPYSSPVKDMTEQQYTEECERYRRIHMEQYTTLRQRELEEAPLIERLHRPNMSPLTDEQIEEGLRDPCLLDTLWRASHPLSPYHRDLRERELARRYLNARGWVKDMTPEEMRIVFMNYRLPEGEKRKQMDEPAMSGEVYWTRDGAQL
;
A
#
# COMPACT_ATOMS: atom_id res chain seq x y z
N MET A 1 47.74 11.43 -16.05
CA MET A 1 46.92 11.12 -17.25
C MET A 1 45.51 10.68 -16.85
N LEU A 2 44.67 11.56 -16.29
CA LEU A 2 43.25 11.25 -15.97
C LEU A 2 42.38 12.50 -16.18
N ARG A 3 42.49 13.13 -17.35
CA ARG A 3 41.58 14.18 -17.83
C ARG A 3 41.17 13.85 -19.26
N ALA A 4 40.34 12.83 -19.44
CA ALA A 4 39.57 12.59 -20.67
C ALA A 4 38.72 11.32 -20.53
N CYS A 5 37.63 11.35 -19.76
CA CYS A 5 36.55 10.36 -19.93
C CYS A 5 35.20 10.80 -19.34
N GLY A 6 34.92 12.12 -19.31
CA GLY A 6 33.71 12.66 -18.69
C GLY A 6 32.54 12.95 -19.63
N VAL A 7 32.72 12.88 -20.95
CA VAL A 7 31.78 13.53 -21.90
C VAL A 7 31.00 12.53 -22.78
N LEU A 8 31.26 11.22 -22.70
CA LEU A 8 30.72 10.25 -23.67
C LEU A 8 29.52 9.41 -23.21
N GLN A 9 28.87 9.66 -22.06
CA GLN A 9 27.75 8.82 -21.60
C GLN A 9 26.47 9.55 -21.18
N LEU A 10 26.22 10.76 -21.68
CA LEU A 10 24.93 11.45 -21.51
C LEU A 10 24.38 11.89 -22.87
N ARG A 11 24.10 10.92 -23.75
CA ARG A 11 23.18 11.17 -24.87
C ARG A 11 21.77 11.29 -24.28
N ALA A 12 21.19 12.48 -24.43
CA ALA A 12 19.77 12.73 -24.15
C ALA A 12 18.91 11.63 -24.79
N ARG A 13 17.95 11.09 -24.03
CA ARG A 13 16.98 10.12 -24.58
C ARG A 13 16.04 10.89 -25.52
N PRO A 14 16.11 10.72 -26.86
CA PRO A 14 15.39 11.59 -27.79
C PRO A 14 13.89 11.34 -27.85
N LYS A 15 13.39 10.26 -27.23
CA LYS A 15 11.98 9.86 -27.25
C LYS A 15 11.47 9.75 -25.81
N THR A 16 10.78 10.79 -25.36
CA THR A 16 9.91 10.70 -24.18
C THR A 16 8.66 9.91 -24.58
N VAL A 17 8.36 8.83 -23.86
CA VAL A 17 7.29 7.89 -24.25
C VAL A 17 5.92 8.51 -23.98
N CYS A 18 5.71 9.07 -22.79
CA CYS A 18 4.53 9.84 -22.41
C CYS A 18 4.96 11.02 -21.52
N VAL A 19 4.43 12.22 -21.77
CA VAL A 19 4.78 13.47 -21.03
C VAL A 19 3.65 13.90 -20.08
N GLU A 20 2.61 13.07 -19.92
CA GLU A 20 1.49 13.37 -19.04
C GLU A 20 1.85 13.23 -17.55
N PRO A 21 1.45 14.18 -16.67
CA PRO A 21 1.73 14.10 -15.24
C PRO A 21 1.11 12.85 -14.60
N GLY A 22 1.95 11.90 -14.19
CA GLY A 22 1.53 10.77 -13.33
C GLY A 22 0.75 9.65 -14.05
N SER A 23 0.63 9.73 -15.38
CA SER A 23 -0.15 8.78 -16.20
C SER A 23 0.45 7.35 -16.21
N ASN A 24 1.79 7.23 -16.12
CA ASN A 24 2.50 5.94 -16.14
C ASN A 24 2.44 5.21 -14.78
N ARG A 25 1.25 4.69 -14.42
CA ARG A 25 1.01 4.04 -13.12
C ARG A 25 0.92 2.52 -13.17
N LEU A 26 0.32 1.97 -14.21
CA LEU A 26 0.16 0.53 -14.40
C LEU A 26 1.17 0.00 -15.43
N PRO A 27 1.56 -1.29 -15.36
CA PRO A 27 2.30 -1.93 -16.44
C PRO A 27 1.47 -1.95 -17.74
N GLU A 28 2.15 -2.23 -18.86
CA GLU A 28 1.52 -2.43 -20.17
C GLU A 28 0.38 -3.46 -20.12
N ALA A 29 -0.68 -3.23 -20.89
CA ALA A 29 -1.91 -4.04 -20.85
C ALA A 29 -1.66 -5.54 -21.04
N LEU A 30 -0.79 -5.91 -21.99
CA LEU A 30 -0.43 -7.31 -22.27
C LEU A 30 0.26 -7.98 -21.09
N VAL A 31 1.07 -7.24 -20.32
CA VAL A 31 1.72 -7.77 -19.11
C VAL A 31 0.70 -7.99 -18.01
N VAL A 32 -0.26 -7.06 -17.84
CA VAL A 32 -1.32 -7.16 -16.83
C VAL A 32 -2.25 -8.34 -17.13
N GLU A 33 -2.65 -8.54 -18.38
CA GLU A 33 -3.51 -9.64 -18.79
C GLU A 33 -2.87 -11.01 -18.52
N LYS A 34 -1.63 -11.21 -18.97
CA LYS A 34 -0.87 -12.44 -18.70
C LYS A 34 -0.66 -12.67 -17.22
N ALA A 35 -0.39 -11.60 -16.47
CA ALA A 35 -0.20 -11.67 -15.03
C ALA A 35 -1.51 -12.03 -14.30
N ARG A 36 -2.67 -11.56 -14.77
CA ARG A 36 -4.00 -11.91 -14.23
C ARG A 36 -4.31 -13.39 -14.42
N ASP A 37 -4.02 -13.95 -15.59
CA ASP A 37 -4.25 -15.36 -15.88
C ASP A 37 -3.35 -16.27 -15.02
N ILE A 38 -2.05 -15.97 -14.97
CA ILE A 38 -1.07 -16.83 -14.29
C ILE A 38 -1.11 -16.67 -12.77
N PHE A 39 -1.12 -15.43 -12.27
CA PHE A 39 -1.11 -15.12 -10.84
C PHE A 39 -2.53 -14.94 -10.28
N GLY A 40 -3.53 -15.49 -10.99
CA GLY A 40 -4.92 -15.53 -10.56
C GLY A 40 -5.06 -16.26 -9.23
N ARG A 41 -5.98 -15.77 -8.39
CA ARG A 41 -6.33 -16.43 -7.12
C ARG A 41 -7.46 -17.43 -7.36
N PRO A 42 -7.29 -18.71 -7.05
CA PRO A 42 -8.41 -19.64 -7.03
C PRO A 42 -9.36 -19.24 -5.89
N GLU A 43 -10.65 -19.55 -6.05
CA GLU A 43 -11.63 -19.35 -5.00
C GLU A 43 -11.29 -20.23 -3.78
N PHE A 44 -11.34 -19.64 -2.59
CA PHE A 44 -11.03 -20.37 -1.36
C PHE A 44 -12.25 -21.20 -0.93
N PRO A 45 -12.13 -22.52 -0.73
CA PRO A 45 -13.25 -23.41 -0.44
C PRO A 45 -13.80 -23.25 1.00
N GLY A 46 -13.30 -22.31 1.80
CA GLY A 46 -13.74 -22.07 3.19
C GLY A 46 -13.43 -23.21 4.17
N LYS A 47 -12.67 -24.23 3.76
CA LYS A 47 -12.33 -25.40 4.58
C LYS A 47 -11.26 -25.08 5.63
N ARG A 48 -11.24 -25.84 6.73
CA ARG A 48 -10.19 -25.74 7.75
C ARG A 48 -8.82 -26.07 7.15
N VAL A 49 -7.90 -25.14 7.29
CA VAL A 49 -6.53 -25.23 6.79
C VAL A 49 -5.66 -25.96 7.80
N LEU A 50 -4.91 -26.96 7.35
CA LEU A 50 -3.91 -27.65 8.18
C LEU A 50 -2.52 -27.03 8.03
N HIS A 51 -2.07 -26.79 6.78
CA HIS A 51 -0.73 -26.32 6.49
C HIS A 51 -0.74 -25.15 5.50
N ASN A 52 0.13 -24.18 5.76
CA ASN A 52 0.40 -23.05 4.87
C ASN A 52 1.89 -23.05 4.52
N TRP A 53 2.21 -23.47 3.29
CA TRP A 53 3.59 -23.53 2.83
C TRP A 53 3.91 -22.40 1.85
N ARG A 54 5.18 -22.02 1.82
CA ARG A 54 5.74 -21.10 0.83
C ARG A 54 7.04 -21.69 0.28
N PHE A 55 7.14 -21.77 -1.02
CA PHE A 55 8.33 -22.25 -1.73
C PHE A 55 8.78 -21.24 -2.76
N PHE A 56 10.06 -21.29 -3.10
CA PHE A 56 10.59 -20.61 -4.25
C PHE A 56 10.91 -21.65 -5.31
N ILE A 57 10.25 -21.55 -6.48
CA ILE A 57 10.35 -22.55 -7.55
C ILE A 57 10.65 -21.82 -8.85
N LYS A 58 11.65 -22.30 -9.58
CA LYS A 58 11.97 -21.77 -10.91
C LYS A 58 10.85 -22.12 -11.89
N ALA A 59 10.44 -21.15 -12.70
CA ALA A 59 9.40 -21.36 -13.71
C ALA A 59 9.77 -22.50 -14.67
N GLY A 60 8.81 -23.39 -14.96
CA GLY A 60 8.98 -24.54 -15.86
C GLY A 60 9.91 -25.65 -15.38
N LYS A 61 10.46 -25.55 -14.15
CA LYS A 61 11.45 -26.50 -13.59
C LYS A 61 11.06 -26.96 -12.17
N ALA A 62 9.78 -27.20 -11.89
CA ALA A 62 9.36 -27.86 -10.66
C ALA A 62 9.81 -29.33 -10.66
N ALA A 63 10.55 -29.70 -9.62
CA ALA A 63 11.02 -31.06 -9.37
C ALA A 63 10.33 -31.63 -8.13
N THR A 64 10.11 -32.95 -8.13
CA THR A 64 9.59 -33.71 -6.98
C THR A 64 10.64 -33.98 -5.90
N GLY A 65 11.84 -33.42 -6.05
CA GLY A 65 12.91 -33.52 -5.06
C GLY A 65 12.66 -32.69 -3.78
N PRO A 66 13.61 -32.70 -2.84
CA PRO A 66 13.59 -31.82 -1.67
C PRO A 66 13.58 -30.35 -2.11
N PRO A 67 12.84 -29.41 -1.48
CA PRO A 67 12.03 -29.51 -0.25
C PRO A 67 10.56 -29.90 -0.47
N VAL A 68 10.01 -29.69 -1.67
CA VAL A 68 8.57 -29.87 -1.94
C VAL A 68 8.17 -31.33 -1.78
N GLY A 69 8.93 -32.27 -2.36
CA GLY A 69 8.62 -33.70 -2.25
C GLY A 69 8.58 -34.21 -0.80
N GLN A 70 9.45 -33.68 0.07
CA GLN A 70 9.49 -34.07 1.48
C GLN A 70 8.22 -33.63 2.22
N GLU A 71 7.78 -32.39 2.03
CA GLU A 71 6.57 -31.85 2.67
C GLU A 71 5.30 -32.57 2.19
N PHE A 72 5.19 -32.84 0.88
CA PHE A 72 4.07 -33.62 0.34
C PHE A 72 4.06 -35.07 0.86
N SER A 73 5.24 -35.70 0.97
CA SER A 73 5.36 -37.07 1.49
C SER A 73 4.95 -37.18 2.96
N LYS A 74 5.27 -36.18 3.80
CA LYS A 74 4.82 -36.14 5.21
C LYS A 74 3.30 -36.21 5.37
N LEU A 75 2.55 -35.68 4.41
CA LEU A 75 1.08 -35.70 4.41
C LEU A 75 0.48 -36.90 3.64
N GLY A 76 1.32 -37.68 2.94
CA GLY A 76 0.91 -38.76 2.06
C GLY A 76 0.30 -38.28 0.75
N LEU A 77 0.76 -37.14 0.21
CA LEU A 77 0.28 -36.55 -1.04
C LEU A 77 1.27 -36.76 -2.20
N LYS A 78 0.75 -36.85 -3.42
CA LYS A 78 1.55 -37.05 -4.64
C LYS A 78 2.11 -35.72 -5.16
N ALA A 79 3.42 -35.50 -4.99
CA ALA A 79 4.09 -34.29 -5.46
C ALA A 79 4.20 -34.19 -7.01
N MET A 80 4.10 -35.32 -7.73
CA MET A 80 4.18 -35.37 -9.19
C MET A 80 3.06 -34.57 -9.86
N ASP A 81 1.84 -34.66 -9.31
CA ASP A 81 0.66 -33.97 -9.87
C ASP A 81 0.84 -32.44 -9.76
N PHE A 82 1.30 -31.96 -8.60
CA PHE A 82 1.66 -30.56 -8.41
C PHE A 82 2.76 -30.11 -9.39
N ALA A 83 3.86 -30.86 -9.50
CA ALA A 83 4.99 -30.47 -10.34
C ALA A 83 4.59 -30.37 -11.83
N LYS A 84 3.74 -31.29 -12.31
CA LYS A 84 3.22 -31.27 -13.68
C LYS A 84 2.35 -30.04 -13.93
N VAL A 85 1.32 -29.82 -13.11
CA VAL A 85 0.41 -28.67 -13.26
C VAL A 85 1.16 -27.34 -13.17
N PHE A 86 2.15 -27.24 -12.27
CA PHE A 86 2.99 -26.05 -12.17
C PHE A 86 3.83 -25.80 -13.43
N ASN A 87 4.47 -26.85 -13.97
CA ASN A 87 5.30 -26.73 -15.16
C ASN A 87 4.47 -26.38 -16.39
N ASP A 88 3.32 -27.00 -16.58
CA ASP A 88 2.43 -26.73 -17.72
C ASP A 88 1.93 -25.29 -17.71
N ARG A 89 1.62 -24.74 -16.52
CA ARG A 89 1.16 -23.34 -16.38
C ARG A 89 2.29 -22.31 -16.54
N THR A 90 3.51 -22.62 -16.10
CA THR A 90 4.61 -21.63 -16.03
C THR A 90 5.59 -21.70 -17.21
N LYS A 91 5.82 -22.87 -17.80
CA LYS A 91 6.81 -23.05 -18.88
C LYS A 91 6.59 -22.17 -20.12
N PRO A 92 5.37 -21.94 -20.64
CA PRO A 92 5.20 -21.19 -21.89
C PRO A 92 5.31 -19.67 -21.73
N HIS A 93 5.11 -19.13 -20.51
CA HIS A 93 4.93 -17.70 -20.30
C HIS A 93 6.14 -16.98 -19.68
N PHE A 94 7.04 -17.72 -19.05
CA PHE A 94 8.15 -17.13 -18.30
C PHE A 94 9.49 -17.33 -19.00
N LYS A 95 10.36 -16.34 -18.80
CA LYS A 95 11.78 -16.44 -19.15
C LYS A 95 12.47 -17.48 -18.26
N GLU A 96 13.54 -18.07 -18.78
CA GLU A 96 14.35 -19.01 -18.04
C GLU A 96 14.95 -18.38 -16.76
N ASP A 97 15.08 -19.21 -15.71
CA ASP A 97 15.66 -18.84 -14.40
C ASP A 97 14.93 -17.73 -13.62
N VAL A 98 13.65 -17.48 -13.92
CA VAL A 98 12.79 -16.67 -13.05
C VAL A 98 12.29 -17.51 -11.88
N GLU A 99 12.58 -17.05 -10.66
CA GLU A 99 12.15 -17.69 -9.41
C GLU A 99 10.80 -17.13 -8.97
N LEU A 100 9.78 -17.98 -8.92
CA LEU A 100 8.42 -17.62 -8.52
C LEU A 100 8.15 -18.06 -7.08
N ILE A 101 7.30 -17.29 -6.39
CA ILE A 101 6.82 -17.67 -5.06
C ILE A 101 5.59 -18.54 -5.26
N VAL A 102 5.62 -19.76 -4.71
CA VAL A 102 4.46 -20.65 -4.73
C VAL A 102 3.97 -20.82 -3.30
N ARG A 103 2.72 -20.45 -3.06
CA ARG A 103 2.05 -20.71 -1.79
C ARG A 103 1.15 -21.91 -1.95
N ILE A 104 1.28 -22.89 -1.08
CA ILE A 104 0.46 -24.09 -1.08
C ILE A 104 -0.29 -24.14 0.23
N GLN A 105 -1.61 -24.21 0.13
CA GLN A 105 -2.51 -24.32 1.26
C GLN A 105 -3.12 -25.72 1.25
N VAL A 106 -2.89 -26.48 2.32
CA VAL A 106 -3.39 -27.84 2.48
C VAL A 106 -4.49 -27.86 3.53
N TYR A 107 -5.64 -28.43 3.18
CA TYR A 107 -6.84 -28.49 4.01
C TYR A 107 -6.94 -29.82 4.78
N PHE A 108 -7.92 -29.92 5.68
CA PHE A 108 -8.13 -31.10 6.53
C PHE A 108 -8.43 -32.40 5.78
N ASP A 109 -9.05 -32.28 4.61
CA ASP A 109 -9.36 -33.37 3.68
C ASP A 109 -8.14 -33.78 2.83
N LYS A 110 -6.96 -33.22 3.11
CA LYS A 110 -5.72 -33.35 2.33
C LYS A 110 -5.84 -32.86 0.88
N SER A 111 -6.91 -32.15 0.53
CA SER A 111 -6.94 -31.36 -0.70
C SER A 111 -5.97 -30.18 -0.56
N TYR A 112 -5.38 -29.75 -1.67
CA TYR A 112 -4.48 -28.59 -1.68
C TYR A 112 -4.83 -27.64 -2.81
N LEU A 113 -4.65 -26.35 -2.54
CA LEU A 113 -4.66 -25.30 -3.55
C LEU A 113 -3.31 -24.61 -3.53
N PHE A 114 -2.85 -24.19 -4.71
CA PHE A 114 -1.63 -23.41 -4.81
C PHE A 114 -1.86 -22.11 -5.58
N THR A 115 -1.16 -21.07 -5.16
CA THR A 115 -1.12 -19.78 -5.84
C THR A 115 0.31 -19.47 -6.26
N ILE A 116 0.44 -18.86 -7.43
CA ILE A 116 1.71 -18.42 -7.98
C ILE A 116 1.77 -16.90 -7.78
N GLU A 117 2.88 -16.42 -7.24
CA GLU A 117 3.16 -15.01 -7.04
C GLU A 117 4.44 -14.61 -7.80
N PRO A 118 4.56 -13.33 -8.21
CA PRO A 118 5.78 -12.84 -8.81
C PRO A 118 6.97 -12.94 -7.83
N PRO A 119 8.21 -12.88 -8.34
CA PRO A 119 9.43 -12.97 -7.54
C PRO A 119 9.43 -12.06 -6.30
N PRO A 120 10.23 -12.37 -5.27
CA PRO A 120 10.39 -11.48 -4.13
C PRO A 120 11.02 -10.15 -4.57
N THR A 121 10.71 -9.07 -3.86
CA THR A 121 11.27 -7.75 -4.15
C THR A 121 12.81 -7.74 -4.16
N ALA A 122 13.44 -8.55 -3.30
CA ALA A 122 14.89 -8.71 -3.27
C ALA A 122 15.45 -9.23 -4.61
N TRP A 123 14.75 -10.16 -5.27
CA TRP A 123 15.13 -10.67 -6.58
C TRP A 123 15.05 -9.55 -7.63
N PHE A 124 13.98 -8.75 -7.63
CA PHE A 124 13.84 -7.61 -8.52
C PHE A 124 14.94 -6.56 -8.32
N ILE A 125 15.28 -6.22 -7.06
CA ILE A 125 16.34 -5.27 -6.73
C ILE A 125 17.70 -5.78 -7.25
N LEU A 126 18.04 -7.04 -7.00
CA LEU A 126 19.30 -7.63 -7.48
C LEU A 126 19.40 -7.60 -9.01
N ARG A 127 18.29 -7.88 -9.70
CA ARG A 127 18.24 -7.85 -11.18
C ARG A 127 18.35 -6.43 -11.72
N ALA A 128 17.67 -5.46 -11.12
CA ALA A 128 17.76 -4.04 -11.50
C ALA A 128 19.18 -3.49 -11.32
N LEU A 129 19.85 -3.87 -10.23
CA LEU A 129 21.22 -3.46 -9.92
C LEU A 129 22.30 -4.31 -10.61
N ARG A 130 21.90 -5.37 -11.33
CA ARG A 130 22.81 -6.37 -11.94
C ARG A 130 23.81 -6.97 -10.93
N LYS A 131 23.38 -7.18 -9.69
CA LYS A 131 24.16 -7.78 -8.61
C LYS A 131 23.79 -9.24 -8.40
N LYS A 132 24.76 -10.09 -8.06
CA LYS A 132 24.50 -11.50 -7.68
C LYS A 132 24.24 -11.64 -6.18
N ARG A 133 23.77 -12.83 -5.79
CA ARG A 133 23.57 -13.20 -4.38
C ARG A 133 24.89 -13.03 -3.62
N ARG A 134 24.82 -12.49 -2.39
CA ARG A 134 25.95 -12.13 -1.49
C ARG A 134 26.74 -10.86 -1.85
N GLU A 135 26.49 -10.22 -2.99
CA GLU A 135 27.17 -8.95 -3.32
C GLU A 135 26.59 -7.76 -2.55
N THR A 136 25.40 -7.90 -1.97
CA THR A 136 24.72 -6.86 -1.17
C THR A 136 24.66 -7.25 0.31
N GLY A 137 24.69 -6.25 1.20
CA GLY A 137 24.57 -6.46 2.64
C GLY A 137 24.31 -5.15 3.40
N PRO A 138 23.87 -5.22 4.66
CA PRO A 138 23.49 -4.02 5.42
C PRO A 138 24.71 -3.12 5.68
N VAL A 139 24.52 -1.81 5.52
CA VAL A 139 25.55 -0.78 5.72
C VAL A 139 26.26 -0.90 7.08
N PRO A 140 25.58 -1.02 8.24
CA PRO A 140 26.29 -1.10 9.52
C PRO A 140 27.17 -2.34 9.67
N LEU A 141 26.91 -3.41 8.91
CA LEU A 141 27.74 -4.63 8.94
C LEU A 141 28.93 -4.56 7.99
N ARG A 142 28.81 -3.80 6.89
CA ARG A 142 29.84 -3.70 5.83
C ARG A 142 30.68 -2.42 5.87
N GLY A 143 30.16 -1.36 6.50
CA GLY A 143 30.78 -0.03 6.53
C GLY A 143 30.66 0.77 5.22
N HIS A 144 29.98 0.28 4.19
CA HIS A 144 29.82 0.97 2.90
C HIS A 144 28.50 0.65 2.19
N TYR A 145 28.07 1.54 1.29
CA TYR A 145 26.92 1.32 0.41
C TYR A 145 27.27 0.40 -0.76
N CYS A 146 26.37 -0.53 -1.10
CA CYS A 146 26.62 -1.58 -2.09
C CYS A 146 26.46 -1.12 -3.55
N ALA A 147 25.50 -0.21 -3.79
CA ALA A 147 25.18 0.34 -5.09
C ALA A 147 24.34 1.62 -4.93
N LEU A 148 24.23 2.38 -6.01
CA LEU A 148 23.37 3.56 -6.13
C LEU A 148 22.12 3.20 -6.96
N MET A 149 20.94 3.62 -6.53
CA MET A 149 19.67 3.37 -7.21
C MET A 149 18.80 4.63 -7.26
N THR A 150 18.05 4.81 -8.35
CA THR A 150 17.06 5.90 -8.45
C THR A 150 15.68 5.44 -7.97
N LEU A 151 14.86 6.38 -7.52
CA LEU A 151 13.47 6.09 -7.14
C LEU A 151 12.66 5.54 -8.32
N GLU A 152 12.94 5.98 -9.55
CA GLU A 152 12.30 5.48 -10.78
C GLU A 152 12.38 3.96 -10.92
N MET A 153 13.56 3.37 -10.65
CA MET A 153 13.72 1.92 -10.66
C MET A 153 12.85 1.25 -9.61
N ALA A 154 12.71 1.86 -8.43
CA ALA A 154 11.83 1.36 -7.39
C ALA A 154 10.34 1.48 -7.76
N TYR A 155 9.92 2.51 -8.50
CA TYR A 155 8.57 2.63 -9.06
C TYR A 155 8.26 1.46 -10.00
N GLU A 156 9.14 1.17 -10.96
CA GLU A 156 8.96 0.04 -11.89
C GLU A 156 8.90 -1.32 -11.17
N ILE A 157 9.73 -1.52 -10.13
CA ILE A 157 9.68 -2.73 -9.30
C ILE A 157 8.34 -2.82 -8.54
N ALA A 158 7.83 -1.70 -8.01
CA ALA A 158 6.59 -1.66 -7.25
C ALA A 158 5.34 -1.91 -8.12
N LYS A 159 5.37 -1.49 -9.40
CA LYS A 159 4.30 -1.76 -10.38
C LYS A 159 4.07 -3.26 -10.57
N MET A 160 5.16 -4.05 -10.59
CA MET A 160 5.12 -5.50 -10.78
C MET A 160 4.69 -6.31 -9.54
N LYS A 161 4.39 -5.63 -8.42
CA LYS A 161 4.04 -6.30 -7.16
C LYS A 161 2.79 -5.68 -6.50
N PRO A 162 1.61 -5.76 -7.15
CA PRO A 162 0.35 -5.37 -6.52
C PRO A 162 -0.06 -6.38 -5.43
N LEU A 163 -1.06 -6.03 -4.63
CA LEU A 163 -1.64 -6.97 -3.65
C LEU A 163 -2.48 -8.05 -4.35
N CYS A 164 -3.25 -7.65 -5.37
CA CYS A 164 -4.08 -8.52 -6.20
C CYS A 164 -3.94 -8.09 -7.67
N TRP A 165 -3.77 -9.07 -8.57
CA TRP A 165 -3.68 -8.79 -10.01
C TRP A 165 -5.03 -8.45 -10.66
N GLY A 166 -6.15 -8.81 -10.04
CA GLY A 166 -7.49 -8.37 -10.47
C GLY A 166 -7.63 -6.85 -10.43
N ARG A 167 -7.11 -6.22 -9.36
CA ARG A 167 -7.10 -4.76 -9.16
C ARG A 167 -5.67 -4.26 -8.92
N PRO A 168 -4.83 -4.14 -9.97
CA PRO A 168 -3.40 -3.82 -9.83
C PRO A 168 -3.14 -2.38 -9.34
N GLU A 169 -4.17 -1.53 -9.37
CA GLU A 169 -4.15 -0.16 -8.86
C GLU A 169 -3.97 -0.12 -7.32
N TYR A 170 -4.48 -1.14 -6.62
CA TYR A 170 -4.52 -1.21 -5.17
C TYR A 170 -3.52 -2.21 -4.59
N PRO A 171 -2.80 -1.87 -3.50
CA PRO A 171 -2.71 -0.55 -2.87
C PRO A 171 -2.01 0.47 -3.79
N LEU A 172 -2.20 1.76 -3.50
CA LEU A 172 -1.64 2.86 -4.29
C LEU A 172 -0.12 2.72 -4.48
N LEU A 173 0.38 3.09 -5.66
CA LEU A 173 1.77 2.89 -6.06
C LEU A 173 2.74 3.63 -5.13
N GLU A 174 2.38 4.83 -4.72
CA GLU A 174 3.14 5.73 -3.85
C GLU A 174 3.40 5.06 -2.48
N THR A 175 2.44 4.26 -1.99
CA THR A 175 2.57 3.47 -0.75
C THR A 175 3.43 2.23 -0.95
N ARG A 176 3.29 1.54 -2.09
CA ARG A 176 4.09 0.35 -2.42
C ARG A 176 5.58 0.68 -2.55
N VAL A 177 5.90 1.81 -3.18
CA VAL A 177 7.28 2.24 -3.43
C VAL A 177 8.04 2.43 -2.12
N ARG A 178 7.42 3.02 -1.09
CA ARG A 178 8.05 3.17 0.24
C ARG A 178 8.52 1.83 0.81
N ARG A 179 7.75 0.74 0.59
CA ARG A 179 8.13 -0.61 1.05
C ARG A 179 9.33 -1.15 0.28
N VAL A 180 9.37 -0.93 -1.04
CA VAL A 180 10.48 -1.34 -1.91
C VAL A 180 11.76 -0.58 -1.55
N VAL A 181 11.67 0.75 -1.41
CA VAL A 181 12.77 1.64 -0.99
C VAL A 181 13.29 1.22 0.37
N GLY A 182 12.41 1.00 1.35
CA GLY A 182 12.81 0.52 2.68
C GLY A 182 13.50 -0.84 2.65
N GLN A 183 13.08 -1.75 1.76
CA GLN A 183 13.75 -3.05 1.58
C GLN A 183 15.13 -2.89 0.93
N ALA A 184 15.27 -2.07 -0.10
CA ALA A 184 16.55 -1.78 -0.75
C ALA A 184 17.54 -1.10 0.22
N ARG A 185 17.06 -0.16 1.05
CA ARG A 185 17.88 0.47 2.11
C ARG A 185 18.39 -0.56 3.12
N ARG A 186 17.54 -1.52 3.54
CA ARG A 186 17.96 -2.66 4.38
C ARG A 186 19.00 -3.57 3.72
N MET A 187 19.00 -3.65 2.39
CA MET A 187 20.02 -4.38 1.62
C MET A 187 21.33 -3.61 1.43
N GLY A 188 21.41 -2.37 1.94
CA GLY A 188 22.58 -1.49 1.82
C GLY A 188 22.70 -0.78 0.48
N VAL A 189 21.59 -0.57 -0.23
CA VAL A 189 21.52 0.23 -1.45
C VAL A 189 21.30 1.70 -1.08
N CYS A 190 22.07 2.60 -1.67
CA CYS A 190 21.93 4.06 -1.51
C CYS A 190 20.96 4.62 -2.55
N PHE A 191 20.09 5.54 -2.14
CA PHE A 191 19.13 6.19 -3.03
C PHE A 191 19.50 7.65 -3.34
N ILE A 192 19.41 7.97 -4.64
CA ILE A 192 19.47 9.36 -5.09
C ILE A 192 18.16 10.07 -4.72
N GLY A 193 18.26 11.24 -4.10
CA GLY A 193 17.14 12.13 -3.74
C GLY A 193 16.53 11.87 -2.36
N VAL A 194 17.01 10.87 -1.62
CA VAL A 194 16.59 10.61 -0.22
C VAL A 194 17.80 10.47 0.70
N ASP A 195 18.71 9.55 0.37
CA ASP A 195 19.94 9.35 1.16
C ASP A 195 21.02 10.39 0.77
N THR A 196 20.86 11.03 -0.39
CA THR A 196 21.71 12.12 -0.89
C THR A 196 20.96 13.45 -0.83
N PRO A 197 21.64 14.59 -0.59
CA PRO A 197 20.99 15.90 -0.49
C PRO A 197 20.47 16.42 -1.84
N TYR A 198 21.02 15.94 -2.95
CA TYR A 198 20.64 16.34 -4.31
C TYR A 198 20.03 15.19 -5.11
N SER A 199 19.27 15.55 -6.14
CA SER A 199 18.77 14.64 -7.19
C SER A 199 19.77 14.55 -8.36
N SER A 200 19.65 13.53 -9.22
CA SER A 200 20.51 13.40 -10.39
C SER A 200 20.47 14.67 -11.26
N PRO A 201 21.63 15.24 -11.64
CA PRO A 201 21.66 16.48 -12.41
C PRO A 201 21.07 16.28 -13.81
N VAL A 202 20.24 17.24 -14.23
CA VAL A 202 19.63 17.28 -15.56
C VAL A 202 20.43 18.24 -16.44
N LYS A 203 20.84 17.78 -17.63
CA LYS A 203 21.78 18.53 -18.49
C LYS A 203 21.18 19.82 -19.09
N ASP A 204 19.89 19.82 -19.37
CA ASP A 204 19.24 20.86 -20.18
C ASP A 204 18.50 21.91 -19.33
N MET A 205 18.59 21.84 -17.99
CA MET A 205 17.84 22.70 -17.07
C MET A 205 18.75 23.26 -15.97
N THR A 206 18.47 24.49 -15.52
CA THR A 206 19.10 25.04 -14.31
C THR A 206 18.47 24.46 -13.04
N GLU A 207 19.17 24.52 -11.92
CA GLU A 207 18.71 24.01 -10.62
C GLU A 207 17.41 24.70 -10.17
N GLN A 208 17.30 26.01 -10.37
CA GLN A 208 16.09 26.77 -10.03
C GLN A 208 14.86 26.31 -10.83
N GLN A 209 15.02 26.10 -12.15
CA GLN A 209 13.94 25.59 -13.00
C GLN A 209 13.53 24.18 -12.55
N TYR A 210 14.50 23.32 -12.24
CA TYR A 210 14.22 21.98 -11.76
C TYR A 210 13.44 21.99 -10.43
N THR A 211 13.80 22.86 -9.48
CA THR A 211 13.08 22.98 -8.20
C THR A 211 11.65 23.48 -8.38
N GLU A 212 11.44 24.49 -9.23
CA GLU A 212 10.11 25.04 -9.52
C GLU A 212 9.21 23.98 -10.19
N GLU A 213 9.75 23.24 -11.15
CA GLU A 213 9.02 22.13 -11.76
C GLU A 213 8.68 21.02 -10.76
N CYS A 214 9.62 20.67 -9.88
CA CYS A 214 9.38 19.67 -8.84
C CYS A 214 8.24 20.08 -7.90
N GLU A 215 8.18 21.36 -7.51
CA GLU A 215 7.08 21.87 -6.68
C GLU A 215 5.74 21.79 -7.40
N ARG A 216 5.69 22.20 -8.66
CA ARG A 216 4.48 22.14 -9.49
C ARG A 216 4.00 20.69 -9.64
N TYR A 217 4.88 19.77 -10.05
CA TYR A 217 4.52 18.36 -10.21
C TYR A 217 4.12 17.70 -8.89
N ARG A 218 4.78 18.05 -7.78
CA ARG A 218 4.42 17.54 -6.46
C ARG A 218 3.00 17.91 -6.04
N ARG A 219 2.56 19.15 -6.33
CA ARG A 219 1.18 19.59 -6.04
C ARG A 219 0.17 18.80 -6.88
N ILE A 220 0.40 18.70 -8.20
CA ILE A 220 -0.46 17.94 -9.12
C ILE A 220 -0.56 16.47 -8.68
N HIS A 221 0.56 15.82 -8.34
CA HIS A 221 0.53 14.44 -7.88
C HIS A 221 -0.16 14.26 -6.53
N MET A 222 -0.12 15.27 -5.66
CA MET A 222 -0.86 15.23 -4.40
C MET A 222 -2.37 15.25 -4.65
N GLU A 223 -2.85 16.11 -5.56
CA GLU A 223 -4.27 16.17 -5.96
C GLU A 223 -4.74 14.86 -6.62
N GLN A 224 -3.91 14.29 -7.50
CA GLN A 224 -4.20 12.99 -8.10
C GLN A 224 -4.29 11.89 -7.03
N TYR A 225 -3.34 11.87 -6.09
CA TYR A 225 -3.29 10.89 -5.00
C TYR A 225 -4.51 11.01 -4.08
N THR A 226 -4.90 12.22 -3.67
CA THR A 226 -6.07 12.43 -2.80
C THR A 226 -7.35 11.98 -3.50
N THR A 227 -7.51 12.28 -4.77
CA THR A 227 -8.66 11.85 -5.58
C THR A 227 -8.73 10.33 -5.73
N LEU A 228 -7.59 9.68 -6.01
CA LEU A 228 -7.53 8.22 -6.10
C LEU A 228 -7.82 7.53 -4.77
N ARG A 229 -7.35 8.10 -3.66
CA ARG A 229 -7.63 7.60 -2.32
C ARG A 229 -9.09 7.81 -1.91
N GLN A 230 -9.71 8.91 -2.35
CA GLN A 230 -11.14 9.15 -2.18
C GLN A 230 -11.97 8.07 -2.90
N ARG A 231 -11.67 7.79 -4.17
CA ARG A 231 -12.32 6.70 -4.93
C ARG A 231 -12.13 5.33 -4.28
N GLU A 232 -10.95 5.06 -3.72
CA GLU A 232 -10.70 3.82 -2.96
C GLU A 232 -11.62 3.68 -1.73
N LEU A 233 -11.83 4.78 -1.00
CA LEU A 233 -12.70 4.81 0.17
C LEU A 233 -14.17 4.67 -0.24
N GLU A 234 -14.56 5.19 -1.40
CA GLU A 234 -15.91 5.04 -1.92
C GLU A 234 -16.27 3.58 -2.22
N GLU A 235 -15.30 2.78 -2.63
CA GLU A 235 -15.48 1.34 -2.87
C GLU A 235 -15.31 0.48 -1.61
N ALA A 236 -14.79 1.05 -0.52
CA ALA A 236 -14.58 0.38 0.76
C ALA A 236 -15.92 0.13 1.49
N PRO A 237 -15.97 -0.83 2.43
CA PRO A 237 -17.18 -1.03 3.23
C PRO A 237 -17.55 0.21 4.03
N LEU A 238 -18.86 0.44 4.21
CA LEU A 238 -19.41 1.67 4.81
C LEU A 238 -18.80 2.02 6.18
N ILE A 239 -18.42 1.00 6.96
CA ILE A 239 -17.81 1.16 8.29
C ILE A 239 -16.55 2.03 8.29
N GLU A 240 -15.80 2.11 7.19
CA GLU A 240 -14.58 2.93 7.11
C GLU A 240 -14.88 4.43 7.01
N ARG A 241 -16.12 4.79 6.64
CA ARG A 241 -16.60 6.19 6.62
C ARG A 241 -17.17 6.63 7.96
N LEU A 242 -17.45 5.70 8.87
CA LEU A 242 -18.00 6.00 10.18
C LEU A 242 -17.00 6.77 11.06
N HIS A 243 -17.54 7.51 12.03
CA HIS A 243 -16.76 8.34 12.93
C HIS A 243 -15.82 7.50 13.80
N ARG A 244 -14.53 7.76 13.65
CA ARG A 244 -13.45 7.18 14.46
C ARG A 244 -12.64 8.33 15.04
N PRO A 245 -12.91 8.74 16.29
CA PRO A 245 -12.32 9.94 16.82
C PRO A 245 -10.80 9.79 16.95
N ASN A 246 -10.08 10.87 16.67
CA ASN A 246 -8.66 10.93 16.91
C ASN A 246 -8.37 11.03 18.41
N MET A 247 -7.64 10.07 18.96
CA MET A 247 -7.28 10.07 20.39
C MET A 247 -6.00 10.87 20.69
N SER A 248 -5.25 11.30 19.67
CA SER A 248 -3.99 12.06 19.86
C SER A 248 -4.13 13.43 20.56
N PRO A 249 -5.26 14.14 20.49
CA PRO A 249 -5.42 15.42 21.20
C PRO A 249 -5.59 15.27 22.73
N LEU A 250 -5.92 14.07 23.21
CA LEU A 250 -6.09 13.80 24.64
C LEU A 250 -4.74 13.55 25.30
N THR A 251 -4.66 13.85 26.60
CA THR A 251 -3.49 13.48 27.41
C THR A 251 -3.53 12.00 27.78
N ASP A 252 -2.38 11.41 28.07
CA ASP A 252 -2.29 9.99 28.46
C ASP A 252 -3.15 9.68 29.70
N GLU A 253 -3.18 10.60 30.68
CA GLU A 253 -4.02 10.48 31.89
C GLU A 253 -5.52 10.42 31.57
N GLN A 254 -5.99 11.26 30.63
CA GLN A 254 -7.38 11.26 30.18
C GLN A 254 -7.73 9.97 29.44
N ILE A 255 -6.81 9.45 28.62
CA ILE A 255 -7.00 8.19 27.92
C ILE A 255 -7.14 7.04 28.93
N GLU A 256 -6.27 6.98 29.93
CA GLU A 256 -6.36 5.97 30.99
C GLU A 256 -7.66 6.07 31.80
N GLU A 257 -8.09 7.29 32.16
CA GLU A 257 -9.36 7.52 32.84
C GLU A 257 -10.55 7.04 31.99
N GLY A 258 -10.55 7.37 30.69
CA GLY A 258 -11.59 6.96 29.75
C GLY A 258 -11.64 5.46 29.48
N LEU A 259 -10.52 4.76 29.66
CA LEU A 259 -10.50 3.29 29.59
C LEU A 259 -11.07 2.63 30.85
N ARG A 260 -11.05 3.33 31.99
CA ARG A 260 -11.69 2.87 33.23
C ARG A 260 -13.19 3.13 33.24
N ASP A 261 -13.62 4.25 32.69
CA ASP A 261 -15.04 4.64 32.61
C ASP A 261 -15.51 4.76 31.15
N PRO A 262 -16.33 3.80 30.67
CA PRO A 262 -16.77 3.78 29.27
C PRO A 262 -17.66 4.98 28.90
N CYS A 263 -18.33 5.61 29.87
CA CYS A 263 -19.20 6.75 29.62
C CYS A 263 -18.42 7.96 29.11
N LEU A 264 -17.16 8.14 29.50
CA LEU A 264 -16.34 9.27 29.06
C LEU A 264 -16.00 9.19 27.58
N LEU A 265 -15.57 8.01 27.12
CA LEU A 265 -15.16 7.84 25.73
C LEU A 265 -16.37 7.87 24.78
N ASP A 266 -17.51 7.31 25.19
CA ASP A 266 -18.75 7.38 24.42
C ASP A 266 -19.30 8.81 24.36
N THR A 267 -19.30 9.55 25.47
CA THR A 267 -19.72 10.97 25.46
C THR A 267 -18.82 11.83 24.59
N LEU A 268 -17.50 11.58 24.59
CA LEU A 268 -16.57 12.22 23.65
C LEU A 268 -16.90 11.89 22.20
N TRP A 269 -17.21 10.63 21.91
CA TRP A 269 -17.58 10.18 20.56
C TRP A 269 -18.84 10.90 20.07
N ARG A 270 -19.89 10.99 20.90
CA ARG A 270 -21.14 11.70 20.57
C ARG A 270 -20.93 13.20 20.43
N ALA A 271 -20.14 13.81 21.31
CA ALA A 271 -19.87 15.25 21.29
C ALA A 271 -19.13 15.70 20.03
N SER A 272 -18.17 14.88 19.57
CA SER A 272 -17.30 15.15 18.42
C SER A 272 -17.83 14.67 17.06
N HIS A 273 -18.95 13.95 17.03
CA HIS A 273 -19.48 13.33 15.81
C HIS A 273 -19.80 14.39 14.72
N PRO A 274 -19.64 14.10 13.42
CA PRO A 274 -20.15 14.95 12.34
C PRO A 274 -21.64 15.32 12.51
N LEU A 275 -22.09 16.44 11.94
CA LEU A 275 -23.52 16.78 11.98
C LEU A 275 -24.27 16.00 10.91
N SER A 276 -24.65 14.78 11.27
CA SER A 276 -25.53 13.93 10.47
C SER A 276 -26.99 14.11 10.89
N PRO A 277 -27.96 13.75 10.03
CA PRO A 277 -29.38 13.86 10.35
C PRO A 277 -29.78 13.20 11.70
N TYR A 278 -29.10 12.11 12.07
CA TYR A 278 -29.35 11.33 13.28
C TYR A 278 -28.56 11.77 14.52
N HIS A 279 -27.48 12.54 14.36
CA HIS A 279 -26.59 12.94 15.46
C HIS A 279 -26.44 14.46 15.58
N ARG A 280 -27.39 15.23 15.03
CA ARG A 280 -27.43 16.70 15.09
C ARG A 280 -28.11 17.27 16.34
N ASP A 281 -28.60 16.44 17.25
CA ASP A 281 -29.36 16.89 18.42
C ASP A 281 -28.52 17.79 19.35
N LEU A 282 -28.84 19.09 19.31
CA LEU A 282 -28.12 20.14 20.05
C LEU A 282 -28.16 19.92 21.57
N ARG A 283 -29.27 19.40 22.10
CA ARG A 283 -29.45 19.21 23.56
C ARG A 283 -28.55 18.12 24.11
N GLU A 284 -28.54 16.95 23.49
CA GLU A 284 -27.72 15.82 23.94
C GLU A 284 -26.23 16.14 23.78
N ARG A 285 -25.85 16.78 22.66
CA ARG A 285 -24.47 17.15 22.38
C ARG A 285 -23.93 18.20 23.37
N GLU A 286 -24.74 19.22 23.68
CA GLU A 286 -24.36 20.23 24.68
C GLU A 286 -24.23 19.62 26.08
N LEU A 287 -25.12 18.70 26.45
CA LEU A 287 -25.01 17.96 27.70
C LEU A 287 -23.73 17.10 27.75
N ALA A 288 -23.42 16.37 26.68
CA ALA A 288 -22.21 15.57 26.56
C ALA A 288 -20.94 16.44 26.68
N ARG A 289 -20.93 17.62 26.06
CA ARG A 289 -19.83 18.58 26.19
C ARG A 289 -19.66 19.06 27.64
N ARG A 290 -20.74 19.46 28.30
CA ARG A 290 -20.70 19.88 29.72
C ARG A 290 -20.19 18.76 30.63
N TYR A 291 -20.57 17.52 30.35
CA TYR A 291 -20.09 16.35 31.08
C TYR A 291 -18.57 16.17 30.94
N LEU A 292 -18.03 16.30 29.72
CA LEU A 292 -16.58 16.26 29.46
C LEU A 292 -15.85 17.43 30.14
N ASN A 293 -16.45 18.62 30.12
CA ASN A 293 -15.88 19.81 30.75
C ASN A 293 -15.83 19.69 32.27
N ALA A 294 -16.84 19.06 32.89
CA ALA A 294 -16.87 18.81 34.34
C ALA A 294 -15.70 17.93 34.81
N ARG A 295 -15.23 17.01 33.95
CA ARG A 295 -14.03 16.19 34.21
C ARG A 295 -12.74 16.82 33.66
N GLY A 296 -12.82 18.03 33.10
CA GLY A 296 -11.66 18.76 32.61
C GLY A 296 -11.05 18.23 31.32
N TRP A 297 -11.77 17.43 30.55
CA TRP A 297 -11.27 16.83 29.30
C TRP A 297 -11.13 17.83 28.16
N VAL A 298 -12.09 18.75 28.05
CA VAL A 298 -12.19 19.70 26.95
C VAL A 298 -12.39 21.09 27.54
N LYS A 299 -11.30 21.76 27.96
CA LYS A 299 -11.42 23.15 28.43
C LYS A 299 -11.44 24.07 27.21
N ASP A 300 -12.54 24.81 27.07
CA ASP A 300 -12.70 25.93 26.12
C ASP A 300 -12.82 25.60 24.61
N MET A 301 -13.04 24.34 24.19
CA MET A 301 -13.32 24.06 22.77
C MET A 301 -14.77 24.39 22.40
N THR A 302 -14.92 25.08 21.26
CA THR A 302 -16.21 25.21 20.60
C THR A 302 -16.65 23.86 19.99
N PRO A 303 -17.97 23.63 19.78
CA PRO A 303 -18.43 22.39 19.14
C PRO A 303 -17.83 22.17 17.75
N GLU A 304 -17.60 23.25 16.99
CA GLU A 304 -16.94 23.23 15.69
C GLU A 304 -15.49 22.76 15.76
N GLU A 305 -14.73 23.34 16.70
CA GLU A 305 -13.34 22.95 16.92
C GLU A 305 -13.25 21.50 17.38
N MET A 306 -14.15 21.04 18.26
CA MET A 306 -14.19 19.63 18.66
C MET A 306 -14.38 18.70 17.47
N ARG A 307 -15.27 19.04 16.52
CA ARG A 307 -15.42 18.26 15.29
C ARG A 307 -14.10 18.20 14.52
N ILE A 308 -13.45 19.33 14.29
CA ILE A 308 -12.20 19.38 13.51
C ILE A 308 -11.06 18.58 14.18
N VAL A 309 -10.89 18.74 15.50
CA VAL A 309 -9.78 18.16 16.28
C VAL A 309 -9.89 16.65 16.39
N PHE A 310 -11.11 16.15 16.65
CA PHE A 310 -11.37 14.73 16.87
C PHE A 310 -11.73 13.98 15.59
N MET A 311 -11.76 14.61 14.41
CA MET A 311 -12.03 13.90 13.16
C MET A 311 -11.00 12.81 12.83
N ASN A 312 -11.44 11.79 12.09
CA ASN A 312 -10.57 10.68 11.67
C ASN A 312 -9.43 11.20 10.76
N TYR A 313 -8.21 11.24 11.30
CA TYR A 313 -7.03 11.76 10.60
C TYR A 313 -6.57 10.88 9.41
N ARG A 314 -7.08 9.64 9.29
CA ARG A 314 -6.76 8.72 8.18
C ARG A 314 -7.71 8.87 6.99
N LEU A 315 -8.80 9.61 7.17
CA LEU A 315 -9.79 9.85 6.12
C LEU A 315 -9.18 10.78 5.05
N PRO A 316 -9.42 10.54 3.75
CA PRO A 316 -9.08 11.48 2.69
C PRO A 316 -9.75 12.84 2.90
N GLU A 317 -9.10 13.88 2.40
CA GLU A 317 -9.50 15.28 2.61
C GLU A 317 -10.89 15.59 2.01
N GLY A 318 -11.27 14.95 0.89
CA GLY A 318 -12.57 15.12 0.27
C GLY A 318 -13.72 14.69 1.18
N GLU A 319 -13.67 13.44 1.67
CA GLU A 319 -14.65 12.93 2.63
C GLU A 319 -14.62 13.69 3.95
N LYS A 320 -13.43 14.09 4.42
CA LYS A 320 -13.31 14.92 5.63
C LYS A 320 -14.07 16.24 5.50
N ARG A 321 -13.92 16.94 4.37
CA ARG A 321 -14.66 18.17 4.08
C ARG A 321 -16.16 17.91 3.97
N LYS A 322 -16.54 16.82 3.29
CA LYS A 322 -17.94 16.41 3.16
C LYS A 322 -18.59 16.17 4.53
N GLN A 323 -17.92 15.48 5.45
CA GLN A 323 -18.44 15.23 6.81
C GLN A 323 -18.53 16.49 7.67
N MET A 324 -17.68 17.48 7.42
CA MET A 324 -17.74 18.77 8.12
C MET A 324 -18.86 19.67 7.58
N ASP A 325 -19.25 19.49 6.32
CA ASP A 325 -20.23 20.31 5.62
C ASP A 325 -21.67 19.80 5.87
N GLU A 326 -22.46 20.57 6.61
CA GLU A 326 -23.85 20.24 6.94
C GLU A 326 -24.74 19.94 5.72
N PRO A 327 -24.80 20.78 4.67
CA PRO A 327 -25.64 20.49 3.51
C PRO A 327 -25.26 19.18 2.83
N ALA A 328 -23.97 18.84 2.75
CA ALA A 328 -23.52 17.60 2.12
C ALA A 328 -23.94 16.34 2.91
N MET A 329 -23.98 16.42 4.24
CA MET A 329 -24.42 15.31 5.11
C MET A 329 -25.94 15.21 5.25
N SER A 330 -26.66 16.32 5.05
CA SER A 330 -28.11 16.37 5.27
C SER A 330 -28.93 15.44 4.37
N GLY A 331 -28.39 15.05 3.20
CA GLY A 331 -29.06 14.15 2.26
C GLY A 331 -28.99 12.66 2.59
N GLU A 332 -28.14 12.27 3.55
CA GLU A 332 -27.89 10.86 3.90
C GLU A 332 -28.89 10.37 4.96
N VAL A 333 -30.15 10.22 4.57
CA VAL A 333 -31.25 9.75 5.43
C VAL A 333 -31.66 8.33 5.04
N TYR A 334 -32.22 7.57 5.96
CA TYR A 334 -32.86 6.29 5.68
C TYR A 334 -34.24 6.53 5.05
N TRP A 335 -34.47 6.00 3.86
CA TRP A 335 -35.73 6.19 3.14
C TRP A 335 -36.65 5.00 3.35
N THR A 336 -37.93 5.29 3.57
CA THR A 336 -39.02 4.32 3.50
C THR A 336 -39.95 4.64 2.35
N ARG A 337 -40.88 3.71 2.07
CA ARG A 337 -41.88 3.87 1.02
C ARG A 337 -42.72 5.16 1.18
N ASP A 338 -42.90 5.61 2.42
CA ASP A 338 -43.72 6.79 2.76
C ASP A 338 -42.89 8.09 2.90
N GLY A 339 -41.55 8.02 2.72
CA GLY A 339 -40.65 9.16 2.80
C GLY A 339 -39.40 8.91 3.67
N ALA A 340 -38.62 9.98 3.88
CA ALA A 340 -37.41 9.93 4.70
C ALA A 340 -37.75 9.76 6.20
N GLN A 341 -37.10 8.80 6.86
CA GLN A 341 -37.20 8.59 8.31
C GLN A 341 -36.12 9.42 9.02
N LEU A 342 -36.54 10.48 9.68
CA LEU A 342 -35.72 11.32 10.56
C LEU A 342 -35.96 10.98 12.03
#